data_AF-A0A3S4QFX2-F1
#
_entry.id   AF-A0A3S4QFX2-F1
#
_cell.length_a   1.000
_cell.length_b   1.000
_cell.length_c   1.000
_cell.angle_alpha   90.00
_cell.angle_beta   90.00
_cell.angle_gamma   90.00
#
_symmetry.space_group_name_H-M   'P 1'
#
loop_
_entity.id
_entity.type
_entity.pdbx_description
1 polymer ?
#
loop_
_entity_poly.entity_id
_entity_poly.type
_entity_poly.pdbx_seq_one_letter_code
_entity_poly.pdbx_strand_id
1 'polypeptide(L)'
;MGLNLADIKEIVLKLRTWHWTSFGRVYTTQIRRREQSRHNMEFSLMTYNILSQDLITGHPYLYDHCSENALKWPQRGERIIRELREAYPDFICLQEMHNVHYEQLYRPVLESIGYSGVYKKRTGEKCDGCALFYKRSTFKLEKSVEIEFNQQETAKFLNRDNVALIGAFKPTDIKYGDDWQLIIATTHLLFNPRRGDIKLAQLRMLLAELDKLKKKDFSNKLTFCLLCGDMNAEPQSPLIRFIRDGKLDTNGLRYGDLSGQDDGIGRGKHFSIADLNLKGINLETKFTEFDSETAKEKSDDVKSFTDSFIGLSKVSHNFNFRSVYPYRDFEGRKFVSTYHSQAASLVDYIFYTSCDRFQLLGYRKLLTNDQMSAIGCLPNEYLGSDHLSLNARFAIHWSDYTTRGGLAFLSFMHMGTAIRCFLDAEFLRVKVFNIECANDKTFHHIYAMYSILNALLLMQSAIYLYVYPLTRLMIGSIIVYLGFFLSERFHFNSMHTHGSSLFPFVVNGIILVWVVFFHYIWKPWRRNDNQLDLEKEVLLKYGLPIIKPGYKSSRKDE
;
A
#
# COMPACT_ATOMS: atom_id res chain seq x y z
N MET A 1 -1.72 45.16 -7.67
CA MET A 1 -0.72 44.96 -6.62
C MET A 1 -0.63 43.47 -6.35
N GLY A 2 0.53 42.85 -6.58
CA GLY A 2 0.75 41.44 -6.24
C GLY A 2 0.75 41.25 -4.73
N LEU A 3 0.33 40.06 -4.27
CA LEU A 3 0.44 39.68 -2.87
C LEU A 3 1.91 39.64 -2.44
N ASN A 4 2.20 40.08 -1.22
CA ASN A 4 3.56 39.97 -0.69
C ASN A 4 3.82 38.53 -0.20
N LEU A 5 5.09 38.22 0.10
CA LEU A 5 5.50 36.87 0.56
C LEU A 5 4.72 36.38 1.79
N ALA A 6 4.46 37.25 2.75
CA ALA A 6 3.80 36.91 4.01
C ALA A 6 2.32 36.55 3.77
N ASP A 7 1.65 37.31 2.92
CA ASP A 7 0.25 37.06 2.54
C ASP A 7 0.11 35.70 1.85
N ILE A 8 0.98 35.42 0.86
CA ILE A 8 0.98 34.14 0.14
C ILE A 8 1.23 32.99 1.11
N LYS A 9 2.23 33.12 1.99
CA LYS A 9 2.54 32.12 3.01
C LYS A 9 1.32 31.81 3.89
N GLU A 10 0.66 32.84 4.40
CA GLU A 10 -0.50 32.67 5.28
C GLU A 10 -1.64 31.94 4.56
N ILE A 11 -1.97 32.36 3.33
CA ILE A 11 -3.00 31.72 2.51
C ILE A 11 -2.66 30.25 2.25
N VAL A 12 -1.43 29.96 1.82
CA VAL A 12 -0.98 28.58 1.55
C VAL A 12 -1.04 27.72 2.80
N LEU A 13 -0.60 28.21 3.96
CA LEU A 13 -0.63 27.45 5.21
C LEU A 13 -2.07 27.19 5.70
N LYS A 14 -2.95 28.17 5.54
CA LYS A 14 -4.38 28.06 5.91
C LYS A 14 -5.12 27.06 5.03
N LEU A 15 -4.83 27.03 3.74
CA LEU A 15 -5.53 26.17 2.78
C LEU A 15 -4.92 24.76 2.72
N ARG A 16 -3.59 24.63 2.70
CA ARG A 16 -2.87 23.35 2.55
C ARG A 16 -2.70 22.61 3.88
N THR A 17 -3.83 22.29 4.52
CA THR A 17 -3.91 21.56 5.79
C THR A 17 -3.94 20.04 5.61
N TRP A 18 -3.64 19.28 6.67
CA TRP A 18 -3.77 17.83 6.67
C TRP A 18 -5.24 17.39 6.72
N HIS A 19 -5.64 16.53 5.79
CA HIS A 19 -6.90 15.80 5.83
C HIS A 19 -6.64 14.35 6.23
N TRP A 20 -7.18 13.95 7.39
CA TRP A 20 -7.10 12.58 7.89
C TRP A 20 -8.25 11.74 7.35
N THR A 21 -7.96 10.53 6.85
CA THR A 21 -8.97 9.58 6.40
C THR A 21 -9.82 9.09 7.58
N SER A 22 -10.94 8.43 7.31
CA SER A 22 -11.74 7.77 8.36
C SER A 22 -10.87 6.81 9.18
N PHE A 23 -10.07 5.98 8.51
CA PHE A 23 -9.07 5.11 9.14
C PHE A 23 -8.05 5.91 9.95
N GLY A 24 -7.42 6.94 9.36
CA GLY A 24 -6.42 7.75 10.03
C GLY A 24 -6.90 8.44 11.31
N ARG A 25 -8.15 8.93 11.32
CA ARG A 25 -8.75 9.52 12.54
C ARG A 25 -8.89 8.48 13.66
N VAL A 26 -9.39 7.29 13.34
CA VAL A 26 -9.52 6.18 14.30
C VAL A 26 -8.15 5.72 14.78
N TYR A 27 -7.24 5.47 13.84
CA TYR A 27 -5.89 5.01 14.08
C TYR A 27 -5.12 5.97 15.02
N THR A 28 -5.16 7.28 14.74
CA THR A 28 -4.52 8.31 15.57
C THR A 28 -5.13 8.38 16.97
N THR A 29 -6.45 8.24 17.09
CA THR A 29 -7.16 8.31 18.39
C THR A 29 -6.89 7.07 19.25
N GLN A 30 -6.84 5.88 18.64
CA GLN A 30 -6.60 4.61 19.33
C GLN A 30 -5.14 4.45 19.76
N ILE A 31 -4.18 4.85 18.92
CA ILE A 31 -2.75 4.75 19.24
C ILE A 31 -2.29 5.84 20.21
N ARG A 32 -2.89 7.04 20.21
CA ARG A 32 -2.62 8.02 21.29
C ARG A 32 -3.00 7.52 22.69
N ARG A 33 -3.88 6.52 22.79
CA ARG A 33 -4.34 5.94 24.07
C ARG A 33 -3.62 4.65 24.47
N ARG A 34 -2.88 4.01 23.56
CA ARG A 34 -2.14 2.76 23.81
C ARG A 34 -0.69 3.02 23.47
N GLU A 35 0.18 3.01 24.47
CA GLU A 35 1.64 2.95 24.26
C GLU A 35 1.93 1.90 23.18
N GLN A 36 2.36 2.39 22.00
CA GLN A 36 2.82 1.67 20.81
C GLN A 36 2.40 0.19 20.72
N SER A 37 1.52 -0.16 19.78
CA SER A 37 1.68 -1.49 19.16
C SER A 37 3.03 -1.46 18.42
N ARG A 38 4.07 -2.02 19.04
CA ARG A 38 5.49 -1.94 18.66
C ARG A 38 5.81 -2.40 17.22
N HIS A 39 4.81 -2.85 16.48
CA HIS A 39 4.93 -3.43 15.13
C HIS A 39 4.26 -2.59 14.02
N ASN A 40 3.56 -1.50 14.35
CA ASN A 40 2.98 -0.64 13.32
C ASN A 40 4.01 0.39 12.86
N MET A 41 4.27 0.45 11.55
CA MET A 41 5.18 1.40 10.96
C MET A 41 4.39 2.51 10.26
N GLU A 42 4.64 3.75 10.66
CA GLU A 42 4.13 4.93 9.98
C GLU A 42 5.23 5.56 9.15
N PHE A 43 4.87 6.06 7.97
CA PHE A 43 5.80 6.81 7.14
C PHE A 43 5.06 7.78 6.23
N SER A 44 5.81 8.72 5.66
CA SER A 44 5.31 9.77 4.80
C SER A 44 6.03 9.79 3.45
N LEU A 45 5.31 10.16 2.39
CA LEU A 45 5.83 10.33 1.05
C LEU A 45 5.42 11.71 0.52
N MET A 46 6.38 12.43 -0.05
CA MET A 46 6.16 13.61 -0.89
C MET A 46 6.49 13.28 -2.35
N THR A 47 5.65 13.71 -3.29
CA THR A 47 6.00 13.77 -4.71
C THR A 47 5.88 15.21 -5.21
N TYR A 48 6.85 15.66 -6.01
CA TYR A 48 6.91 17.05 -6.42
C TYR A 48 7.65 17.23 -7.76
N ASN A 49 6.96 17.72 -8.80
CA ASN A 49 7.60 18.28 -9.98
C ASN A 49 8.17 19.66 -9.62
N ILE A 50 9.50 19.81 -9.67
CA ILE A 50 10.19 21.00 -9.16
C ILE A 50 10.52 22.05 -10.23
N LEU A 51 10.05 21.85 -11.47
CA LEU A 51 10.24 22.75 -12.60
C LEU A 51 11.72 23.02 -12.93
N SER A 52 12.25 22.32 -13.93
CA SER A 52 13.64 22.52 -14.36
C SER A 52 13.87 23.93 -14.92
N GLN A 53 15.02 24.54 -14.63
CA GLN A 53 15.34 25.88 -15.11
C GLN A 53 15.41 25.95 -16.65
N ASP A 54 15.85 24.89 -17.30
CA ASP A 54 15.91 24.79 -18.76
C ASP A 54 14.51 24.82 -19.38
N LEU A 55 13.50 24.28 -18.68
CA LEU A 55 12.12 24.22 -19.17
C LEU A 55 11.43 25.58 -19.07
N ILE A 56 11.74 26.38 -18.03
CA ILE A 56 11.35 27.80 -17.95
C ILE A 56 11.96 28.58 -19.12
N THR A 57 13.27 28.42 -19.34
CA THR A 57 14.00 29.16 -20.38
C THR A 57 13.54 28.76 -21.78
N GLY A 58 13.14 27.51 -21.98
CA GLY A 58 12.58 27.01 -23.25
C GLY A 58 11.12 27.43 -23.51
N HIS A 59 10.35 27.78 -22.48
CA HIS A 59 8.93 28.13 -22.59
C HIS A 59 8.58 29.39 -21.77
N PRO A 60 9.25 30.53 -22.00
CA PRO A 60 9.05 31.73 -21.18
C PRO A 60 7.60 32.24 -21.20
N TYR A 61 6.91 32.06 -22.32
CA TYR A 61 5.49 32.45 -22.51
C TYR A 61 4.52 31.81 -21.50
N LEU A 62 4.89 30.68 -20.88
CA LEU A 62 4.10 30.06 -19.82
C LEU A 62 4.15 30.86 -18.52
N TYR A 63 5.18 31.68 -18.33
CA TYR A 63 5.55 32.34 -17.08
C TYR A 63 5.70 33.86 -17.20
N ASP A 64 5.28 34.48 -18.31
CA ASP A 64 5.37 35.95 -18.55
C ASP A 64 4.71 36.81 -17.45
N HIS A 65 3.80 36.21 -16.68
CA HIS A 65 3.03 36.80 -15.60
C HIS A 65 3.69 36.62 -14.21
N CYS A 66 4.82 35.93 -14.14
CA CYS A 66 5.61 35.74 -12.92
C CYS A 66 6.68 36.82 -12.78
N SER A 67 7.07 37.15 -11.54
CA SER A 67 8.19 38.08 -11.31
C SER A 67 9.52 37.44 -11.74
N GLU A 68 10.50 38.24 -12.17
CA GLU A 68 11.84 37.70 -12.48
C GLU A 68 12.47 36.98 -11.27
N ASN A 69 12.26 37.51 -10.07
CA ASN A 69 12.74 36.90 -8.82
C ASN A 69 12.03 35.58 -8.49
N ALA A 70 10.79 35.40 -8.96
CA ALA A 70 10.09 34.13 -8.86
C ALA A 70 10.69 33.07 -9.80
N LEU A 71 11.29 33.45 -10.93
CA LEU A 71 11.76 32.54 -11.98
C LEU A 71 13.24 32.16 -11.89
N LYS A 72 14.09 33.01 -11.30
CA LYS A 72 15.54 32.77 -11.17
C LYS A 72 15.83 31.56 -10.28
N TRP A 73 16.70 30.67 -10.78
CA TRP A 73 17.02 29.41 -10.11
C TRP A 73 17.51 29.56 -8.66
N PRO A 74 18.47 30.46 -8.32
CA PRO A 74 18.96 30.55 -6.95
C PRO A 74 17.86 30.80 -5.92
N GLN A 75 16.88 31.64 -6.27
CA GLN A 75 15.73 31.94 -5.42
C GLN A 75 14.73 30.77 -5.38
N ARG A 76 14.39 30.17 -6.53
CA ARG A 76 13.48 29.01 -6.57
C ARG A 76 14.04 27.80 -5.84
N GLY A 77 15.32 27.50 -6.04
CA GLY A 77 16.02 26.38 -5.40
C GLY A 77 15.93 26.46 -3.88
N GLU A 78 16.17 27.64 -3.29
CA GLU A 78 16.02 27.85 -1.84
C GLU A 78 14.57 27.69 -1.36
N ARG A 79 13.58 28.19 -2.13
CA ARG A 79 12.15 28.01 -1.80
C ARG A 79 11.76 26.52 -1.80
N ILE A 80 12.21 25.76 -2.80
CA ILE A 80 11.98 24.32 -2.92
C ILE A 80 12.65 23.58 -1.76
N ILE A 81 13.93 23.85 -1.47
CA ILE A 81 14.65 23.24 -0.34
C ILE A 81 13.94 23.52 0.98
N ARG A 82 13.47 24.74 1.20
CA ARG A 82 12.67 25.10 2.37
C ARG A 82 11.40 24.24 2.44
N GLU A 83 10.64 24.10 1.34
CA GLU A 83 9.45 23.23 1.32
C GLU A 83 9.78 21.76 1.65
N LEU A 84 10.89 21.23 1.13
CA LEU A 84 11.35 19.86 1.44
C LEU A 84 11.72 19.71 2.93
N ARG A 85 12.43 20.70 3.50
CA ARG A 85 12.84 20.72 4.91
C ARG A 85 11.66 20.88 5.86
N GLU A 86 10.69 21.73 5.53
CA GLU A 86 9.49 21.94 6.34
C GLU A 86 8.57 20.71 6.34
N ALA A 87 8.42 20.04 5.19
CA ALA A 87 7.61 18.83 5.10
C ALA A 87 8.30 17.63 5.75
N TYR A 88 9.63 17.55 5.67
CA TYR A 88 10.50 16.50 6.20
C TYR A 88 9.94 15.07 6.09
N PRO A 89 9.48 14.63 4.90
CA PRO A 89 8.83 13.33 4.72
C PRO A 89 9.83 12.17 4.73
N ASP A 90 9.41 10.93 4.97
CA ASP A 90 10.33 9.78 4.96
C ASP A 90 10.85 9.46 3.56
N PHE A 91 10.04 9.73 2.53
CA PHE A 91 10.39 9.61 1.11
C PHE A 91 10.09 10.90 0.34
N ILE A 92 10.96 11.27 -0.58
CA ILE A 92 10.79 12.41 -1.50
C ILE A 92 11.01 11.92 -2.92
N CYS A 93 10.00 12.05 -3.78
CA CYS A 93 10.07 11.74 -5.21
C CYS A 93 9.99 13.04 -6.01
N LEU A 94 11.05 13.40 -6.73
CA LEU A 94 11.14 14.66 -7.48
C LEU A 94 11.17 14.40 -8.98
N GLN A 95 10.37 15.15 -9.73
CA GLN A 95 10.38 15.19 -11.20
C GLN A 95 11.00 16.51 -11.67
N GLU A 96 11.48 16.53 -12.91
CA GLU A 96 12.21 17.67 -13.49
C GLU A 96 13.46 18.09 -12.71
N MET A 97 14.11 17.11 -12.06
CA MET A 97 15.34 17.33 -11.34
C MET A 97 16.51 17.48 -12.32
N HIS A 98 17.01 18.70 -12.48
CA HIS A 98 18.18 19.02 -13.29
C HIS A 98 19.45 18.36 -12.70
N ASN A 99 20.26 17.71 -13.54
CA ASN A 99 21.41 16.90 -13.13
C ASN A 99 22.47 17.68 -12.33
N VAL A 100 22.79 18.91 -12.75
CA VAL A 100 23.77 19.75 -12.03
C VAL A 100 23.23 20.15 -10.66
N HIS A 101 21.93 20.48 -10.57
CA HIS A 101 21.30 20.88 -9.32
C HIS A 101 21.19 19.69 -8.36
N TYR A 102 20.95 18.48 -8.88
CA TYR A 102 20.98 17.25 -8.10
C TYR A 102 22.33 17.07 -7.40
N GLU A 103 23.43 17.04 -8.15
CA GLU A 103 24.75 16.73 -7.59
C GLU A 103 25.30 17.86 -6.71
N GLN A 104 25.11 19.12 -7.10
CA GLN A 104 25.74 20.26 -6.43
C GLN A 104 24.93 20.84 -5.28
N LEU A 105 23.60 20.63 -5.26
CA LEU A 105 22.71 21.29 -4.29
C LEU A 105 21.82 20.30 -3.54
N TYR A 106 20.92 19.59 -4.23
CA TYR A 106 19.89 18.79 -3.53
C TYR A 106 20.47 17.58 -2.81
N ARG A 107 21.36 16.83 -3.46
CA ARG A 107 22.00 15.67 -2.86
C ARG A 107 22.78 16.03 -1.59
N PRO A 108 23.76 16.97 -1.60
CA PRO A 108 24.51 17.30 -0.39
C PRO A 108 23.61 17.86 0.72
N VAL A 109 22.64 18.73 0.38
CA VAL A 109 21.72 19.30 1.37
C VAL A 109 20.85 18.23 2.02
N LEU A 110 20.26 17.32 1.24
CA LEU A 110 19.39 16.27 1.76
C LEU A 110 20.18 15.19 2.51
N GLU A 111 21.38 14.84 2.04
CA GLU A 111 22.28 13.92 2.75
C GLU A 111 22.70 14.46 4.13
N SER A 112 22.95 15.77 4.24
CA SER A 112 23.30 16.42 5.52
C SER A 112 22.19 16.37 6.57
N ILE A 113 20.92 16.27 6.14
CA ILE A 113 19.76 16.13 7.03
C ILE A 113 19.25 14.68 7.12
N GLY A 114 20.08 13.70 6.72
CA GLY A 114 19.84 12.28 6.99
C GLY A 114 19.20 11.47 5.86
N TYR A 115 18.99 12.06 4.68
CA TYR A 115 18.51 11.31 3.52
C TYR A 115 19.65 10.59 2.80
N SER A 116 19.28 9.64 1.96
CA SER A 116 20.07 9.12 0.85
C SER A 116 19.19 9.17 -0.39
N GLY A 117 19.78 9.28 -1.58
CA GLY A 117 19.00 9.36 -2.81
C GLY A 117 19.55 8.52 -3.95
N VAL A 118 18.67 8.22 -4.90
CA VAL A 118 18.99 7.70 -6.23
C VAL A 118 18.41 8.64 -7.27
N TYR A 119 19.05 8.76 -8.43
CA TYR A 119 18.66 9.70 -9.48
C TYR A 119 18.81 9.06 -10.85
N LYS A 120 17.80 9.29 -11.70
CA LYS A 120 17.82 8.91 -13.10
C LYS A 120 17.58 10.15 -13.96
N LYS A 121 18.64 10.62 -14.61
CA LYS A 121 18.56 11.60 -15.69
C LYS A 121 17.80 11.02 -16.88
N ARG A 122 17.03 11.86 -17.58
CA ARG A 122 16.48 11.51 -18.90
C ARG A 122 17.58 11.21 -19.91
N THR A 123 17.25 10.37 -20.88
CA THR A 123 18.16 10.05 -22.00
C THR A 123 18.27 11.21 -22.99
N GLY A 124 19.16 11.09 -23.97
CA GLY A 124 19.37 12.13 -24.99
C GLY A 124 19.95 13.43 -24.41
N GLU A 125 19.51 14.56 -24.96
CA GLU A 125 20.05 15.90 -24.63
C GLU A 125 19.38 16.55 -23.42
N LYS A 126 18.37 15.92 -22.82
CA LYS A 126 17.61 16.49 -21.70
C LYS A 126 18.42 16.45 -20.41
N CYS A 127 18.51 17.57 -19.70
CA CYS A 127 19.30 17.70 -18.47
C CYS A 127 18.52 17.35 -17.19
N ASP A 128 17.20 17.21 -17.28
CA ASP A 128 16.30 16.88 -16.19
C ASP A 128 16.06 15.37 -16.03
N GLY A 129 15.48 14.97 -14.89
CA GLY A 129 15.26 13.57 -14.54
C GLY A 129 14.35 13.37 -13.34
N CYS A 130 14.32 12.13 -12.83
CA CYS A 130 13.61 11.77 -11.61
C CYS A 130 14.59 11.46 -10.49
N ALA A 131 14.35 11.99 -9.29
CA ALA A 131 15.11 11.66 -8.07
C ALA A 131 14.21 11.04 -7.02
N LEU A 132 14.74 10.08 -6.26
CA LEU A 132 14.06 9.45 -5.15
C LEU A 132 14.98 9.47 -3.93
N PHE A 133 14.59 10.22 -2.90
CA PHE A 133 15.28 10.30 -1.62
C PHE A 133 14.50 9.58 -0.53
N TYR A 134 15.21 9.01 0.45
CA TYR A 134 14.65 8.30 1.59
C TYR A 134 15.47 8.56 2.86
N LYS A 135 14.81 8.62 4.01
CA LYS A 135 15.49 8.76 5.31
C LYS A 135 16.21 7.47 5.71
N ARG A 136 17.53 7.55 5.90
CA ARG A 136 18.37 6.40 6.31
C ARG A 136 17.99 5.85 7.69
N SER A 137 17.48 6.72 8.57
CA SER A 137 17.01 6.35 9.91
C SER A 137 15.79 5.42 9.89
N THR A 138 14.97 5.49 8.84
CA THR A 138 13.67 4.83 8.78
C THR A 138 13.69 3.65 7.81
N PHE A 139 14.36 3.80 6.66
CA PHE A 139 14.40 2.81 5.59
C PHE A 139 15.80 2.60 5.03
N LYS A 140 16.03 1.38 4.54
CA LYS A 140 17.21 0.98 3.77
C LYS A 140 16.79 0.59 2.36
N LEU A 141 17.46 1.15 1.36
CA LEU A 141 17.34 0.73 -0.04
C LEU A 141 17.98 -0.64 -0.23
N GLU A 142 17.21 -1.60 -0.75
CA GLU A 142 17.72 -2.93 -1.10
C GLU A 142 18.01 -3.06 -2.59
N LYS A 143 17.17 -2.45 -3.44
CA LYS A 143 17.32 -2.49 -4.90
C LYS A 143 16.76 -1.21 -5.52
N SER A 144 17.44 -0.69 -6.54
CA SER A 144 16.92 0.37 -7.41
C SER A 144 16.87 -0.11 -8.86
N VAL A 145 15.86 0.32 -9.60
CA VAL A 145 15.69 0.04 -11.02
C VAL A 145 15.44 1.35 -11.75
N GLU A 146 16.25 1.61 -12.76
CA GLU A 146 16.10 2.74 -13.67
C GLU A 146 15.43 2.24 -14.95
N ILE A 147 14.44 2.98 -15.45
CA ILE A 147 13.73 2.63 -16.68
C ILE A 147 13.89 3.77 -17.68
N GLU A 148 14.44 3.44 -18.83
CA GLU A 148 14.50 4.31 -19.99
C GLU A 148 13.37 3.93 -20.93
N PHE A 149 12.50 4.88 -21.26
CA PHE A 149 11.33 4.60 -22.11
C PHE A 149 11.62 4.71 -23.60
N ASN A 150 12.78 5.25 -23.99
CA ASN A 150 13.22 5.24 -25.38
C ASN A 150 13.75 3.85 -25.72
N GLN A 151 12.86 2.96 -26.17
CA GLN A 151 13.16 1.55 -26.50
C GLN A 151 12.55 1.20 -27.86
N GLN A 152 13.17 1.66 -28.93
CA GLN A 152 12.67 1.46 -30.30
C GLN A 152 12.71 -0.01 -30.74
N GLU A 153 13.54 -0.83 -30.08
CA GLU A 153 13.59 -2.28 -30.17
C GLU A 153 12.37 -2.97 -29.54
N THR A 154 11.79 -2.37 -28.50
CA THR A 154 10.55 -2.84 -27.86
C THR A 154 9.33 -2.47 -28.71
N ALA A 155 9.29 -1.22 -29.17
CA ALA A 155 8.34 -0.75 -30.19
C ALA A 155 8.87 0.52 -30.87
N LYS A 156 8.84 0.58 -32.21
CA LYS A 156 9.44 1.69 -32.97
C LYS A 156 8.95 3.09 -32.58
N PHE A 157 7.73 3.21 -32.04
CA PHE A 157 7.15 4.49 -31.63
C PHE A 157 7.59 4.97 -30.23
N LEU A 158 8.28 4.13 -29.46
CA LEU A 158 8.90 4.46 -28.17
C LEU A 158 10.24 5.21 -28.40
N ASN A 159 10.13 6.45 -28.85
CA ASN A 159 11.26 7.30 -29.21
C ASN A 159 11.30 8.59 -28.36
N ARG A 160 10.96 8.46 -27.07
CA ARG A 160 10.88 9.59 -26.14
C ARG A 160 11.70 9.30 -24.91
N ASP A 161 12.55 10.26 -24.56
CA ASP A 161 13.53 10.18 -23.48
C ASP A 161 12.95 10.39 -22.08
N ASN A 162 11.68 10.04 -21.88
CA ASN A 162 11.12 9.99 -20.53
C ASN A 162 11.76 8.81 -19.77
N VAL A 163 11.76 8.90 -18.45
CA VAL A 163 12.34 7.88 -17.58
C VAL A 163 11.44 7.64 -16.37
N ALA A 164 11.64 6.48 -15.74
CA ALA A 164 11.12 6.19 -14.42
C ALA A 164 12.21 5.62 -13.51
N LEU A 165 11.96 5.71 -12.20
CA LEU A 165 12.87 5.25 -11.16
C LEU A 165 12.06 4.48 -10.11
N ILE A 166 12.52 3.27 -9.79
CA ILE A 166 11.91 2.42 -8.77
C ILE A 166 12.95 2.18 -7.66
N GLY A 167 12.54 2.32 -6.41
CA GLY A 167 13.30 1.89 -5.24
C GLY A 167 12.52 0.85 -4.43
N ALA A 168 13.19 -0.22 -4.01
CA ALA A 168 12.68 -1.21 -3.08
C ALA A 168 13.33 -1.04 -1.71
N PHE A 169 12.50 -0.90 -0.67
CA PHE A 169 12.89 -0.50 0.67
C PHE A 169 12.43 -1.49 1.72
N LYS A 170 13.27 -1.69 2.72
CA LYS A 170 12.92 -2.36 3.98
C LYS A 170 13.07 -1.41 5.16
N PRO A 171 12.36 -1.63 6.28
CA PRO A 171 12.57 -0.86 7.49
C PRO A 171 14.01 -1.03 8.01
N THR A 172 14.58 0.04 8.57
CA THR A 172 15.89 -0.02 9.24
C THR A 172 15.79 -0.70 10.60
N ASP A 173 14.68 -0.51 11.31
CA ASP A 173 14.43 -1.08 12.64
C ASP A 173 13.78 -2.46 12.53
N ILE A 174 14.44 -3.46 13.11
CA ILE A 174 14.05 -4.89 13.07
C ILE A 174 12.67 -5.12 13.71
N LYS A 175 12.20 -4.24 14.61
CA LYS A 175 10.89 -4.39 15.28
C LYS A 175 9.71 -4.39 14.31
N TYR A 176 9.89 -3.83 13.11
CA TYR A 176 8.87 -3.77 12.06
C TYR A 176 8.83 -5.01 11.15
N GLY A 177 9.74 -5.98 11.35
CA GLY A 177 9.84 -7.20 10.56
C GLY A 177 10.56 -7.01 9.20
N ASP A 178 10.98 -8.12 8.60
CA ASP A 178 11.66 -8.17 7.29
C ASP A 178 10.87 -8.98 6.24
N ASP A 179 9.66 -9.41 6.58
CA ASP A 179 8.76 -10.25 5.80
C ASP A 179 7.91 -9.47 4.78
N TRP A 180 8.19 -8.17 4.64
CA TRP A 180 7.54 -7.30 3.67
C TRP A 180 8.54 -6.37 2.98
N GLN A 181 8.12 -5.85 1.82
CA GLN A 181 8.88 -4.92 0.99
C GLN A 181 8.01 -3.72 0.61
N LEU A 182 8.55 -2.51 0.71
CA LEU A 182 7.93 -1.31 0.15
C LEU A 182 8.63 -0.94 -1.16
N ILE A 183 7.90 -0.98 -2.27
CA ILE A 183 8.37 -0.58 -3.59
C ILE A 183 7.77 0.79 -3.92
N ILE A 184 8.61 1.76 -4.24
CA ILE A 184 8.20 3.11 -4.61
C ILE A 184 8.69 3.39 -6.02
N ALA A 185 7.77 3.68 -6.92
CA ALA A 185 8.03 4.11 -8.28
C ALA A 185 7.71 5.60 -8.44
N THR A 186 8.60 6.32 -9.13
CA THR A 186 8.37 7.69 -9.58
C THR A 186 8.66 7.82 -11.08
N THR A 187 7.86 8.61 -11.78
CA THR A 187 7.99 8.83 -13.22
C THR A 187 7.54 10.23 -13.61
N HIS A 188 8.00 10.70 -14.77
CA HIS A 188 7.45 11.85 -15.48
C HIS A 188 7.10 11.39 -16.91
N LEU A 189 5.82 11.07 -17.13
CA LEU A 189 5.33 10.59 -18.43
C LEU A 189 5.40 11.68 -19.51
N LEU A 190 5.34 11.28 -20.78
CA LEU A 190 5.35 12.21 -21.91
C LEU A 190 4.28 13.30 -21.75
N PHE A 191 4.68 14.57 -21.92
CA PHE A 191 3.75 15.71 -21.89
C PHE A 191 2.76 15.69 -23.06
N ASN A 192 3.25 15.49 -24.29
CA ASN A 192 2.48 15.68 -25.53
C ASN A 192 1.07 15.05 -25.47
N PRO A 193 0.00 15.87 -25.52
CA PRO A 193 -1.35 15.41 -25.27
C PRO A 193 -1.89 14.51 -26.39
N ARG A 194 -1.31 14.56 -27.60
CA ARG A 194 -1.74 13.78 -28.78
C ARG A 194 -1.12 12.39 -28.85
N ARG A 195 -0.20 12.05 -27.94
CA ARG A 195 0.59 10.81 -27.97
C ARG A 195 0.31 9.90 -26.77
N GLY A 196 -0.97 9.64 -26.52
CA GLY A 196 -1.39 8.70 -25.48
C GLY A 196 -0.94 7.27 -25.74
N ASP A 197 -0.69 6.89 -26.99
CA ASP A 197 -0.01 5.63 -27.36
C ASP A 197 1.33 5.47 -26.65
N ILE A 198 2.16 6.52 -26.66
CA ILE A 198 3.43 6.52 -25.93
C ILE A 198 3.19 6.52 -24.41
N LYS A 199 2.27 7.36 -23.90
CA LYS A 199 1.98 7.40 -22.45
C LYS A 199 1.56 6.04 -21.91
N LEU A 200 0.70 5.32 -22.65
CA LEU A 200 0.26 3.97 -22.29
C LEU A 200 1.42 2.98 -22.30
N ALA A 201 2.24 3.00 -23.33
CA ALA A 201 3.39 2.11 -23.45
C ALA A 201 4.42 2.35 -22.32
N GLN A 202 4.73 3.62 -22.01
CA GLN A 202 5.59 4.02 -20.88
C GLN A 202 5.05 3.48 -19.56
N LEU A 203 3.76 3.71 -19.30
CA LEU A 203 3.11 3.22 -18.09
C LEU A 203 3.13 1.68 -18.01
N ARG A 204 2.89 0.99 -19.12
CA ARG A 204 2.95 -0.48 -19.17
C ARG A 204 4.36 -1.02 -18.91
N MET A 205 5.41 -0.38 -19.46
CA MET A 205 6.79 -0.74 -19.15
C MET A 205 7.10 -0.61 -17.65
N LEU A 206 6.67 0.50 -17.04
CA LEU A 206 6.84 0.74 -15.61
C LEU A 206 6.11 -0.31 -14.75
N LEU A 207 4.85 -0.60 -15.08
CA LEU A 207 4.05 -1.60 -14.37
C LEU A 207 4.59 -3.03 -14.55
N ALA A 208 5.16 -3.36 -15.71
CA ALA A 208 5.78 -4.65 -15.95
C ALA A 208 7.04 -4.85 -15.09
N GLU A 209 7.87 -3.82 -14.91
CA GLU A 209 9.00 -3.85 -13.98
C GLU A 209 8.56 -3.97 -12.51
N LEU A 210 7.46 -3.30 -12.13
CA LEU A 210 6.87 -3.49 -10.80
C LEU A 210 6.40 -4.94 -10.58
N ASP A 211 5.77 -5.58 -11.59
CA ASP A 211 5.29 -6.97 -11.46
C ASP A 211 6.47 -7.95 -11.37
N LYS A 212 7.52 -7.72 -12.15
CA LYS A 212 8.77 -8.49 -12.10
C LYS A 212 9.46 -8.38 -10.75
N LEU A 213 9.60 -7.18 -10.18
CA LEU A 213 10.16 -7.00 -8.84
C LEU A 213 9.34 -7.78 -7.80
N LYS A 214 8.01 -7.65 -7.84
CA LYS A 214 7.10 -8.33 -6.91
C LYS A 214 7.18 -9.86 -7.01
N LYS A 215 7.22 -10.43 -8.22
CA LYS A 215 7.13 -11.88 -8.42
C LYS A 215 8.46 -12.60 -8.48
N LYS A 216 9.54 -11.94 -8.89
CA LYS A 216 10.85 -12.56 -9.06
C LYS A 216 11.79 -12.20 -7.91
N ASP A 217 11.95 -10.91 -7.64
CA ASP A 217 12.93 -10.45 -6.65
C ASP A 217 12.42 -10.55 -5.21
N PHE A 218 11.11 -10.34 -5.01
CA PHE A 218 10.48 -10.30 -3.69
C PHE A 218 9.31 -11.28 -3.54
N SER A 219 9.36 -12.42 -4.26
CA SER A 219 8.32 -13.46 -4.26
C SER A 219 7.94 -13.97 -2.88
N ASN A 220 8.92 -14.06 -1.98
CA ASN A 220 8.77 -14.57 -0.62
C ASN A 220 8.33 -13.50 0.40
N LYS A 221 8.14 -12.24 -0.03
CA LYS A 221 7.78 -11.12 0.84
C LYS A 221 6.44 -10.51 0.47
N LEU A 222 5.72 -10.02 1.48
CA LEU A 222 4.54 -9.20 1.23
C LEU A 222 4.96 -7.86 0.63
N THR A 223 4.55 -7.57 -0.60
CA THR A 223 4.99 -6.35 -1.30
C THR A 223 3.89 -5.29 -1.29
N PHE A 224 4.25 -4.08 -0.87
CA PHE A 224 3.42 -2.88 -0.96
C PHE A 224 3.99 -1.94 -2.02
N CYS A 225 3.18 -1.48 -2.96
CA CYS A 225 3.64 -0.60 -4.02
C CYS A 225 3.05 0.81 -3.89
N LEU A 226 3.89 1.82 -4.08
CA LEU A 226 3.54 3.21 -4.29
C LEU A 226 3.99 3.61 -5.71
N LEU A 227 3.11 4.24 -6.47
CA LEU A 227 3.39 4.79 -7.80
C LEU A 227 3.05 6.27 -7.77
N CYS A 228 4.03 7.14 -8.03
CA CYS A 228 3.83 8.58 -7.93
C CYS A 228 4.55 9.35 -9.04
N GLY A 229 4.28 10.66 -9.11
CA GLY A 229 4.90 11.58 -10.05
C GLY A 229 3.91 12.20 -11.01
N ASP A 230 4.46 12.81 -12.06
CA ASP A 230 3.71 13.54 -13.07
C ASP A 230 3.29 12.58 -14.19
N MET A 231 1.98 12.32 -14.25
CA MET A 231 1.40 11.41 -15.23
C MET A 231 0.99 12.14 -16.52
N ASN A 232 1.04 13.48 -16.55
CA ASN A 232 0.55 14.31 -17.65
C ASN A 232 -0.83 13.85 -18.15
N ALA A 233 -1.73 13.52 -17.21
CA ALA A 233 -3.06 12.99 -17.51
C ALA A 233 -4.08 13.41 -16.46
N GLU A 234 -5.28 13.76 -16.91
CA GLU A 234 -6.39 14.22 -16.07
C GLU A 234 -7.06 13.05 -15.31
N PRO A 235 -7.69 13.29 -14.15
CA PRO A 235 -8.18 12.21 -13.27
C PRO A 235 -9.25 11.30 -13.87
N GLN A 236 -10.02 11.80 -14.84
CA GLN A 236 -11.09 11.05 -15.51
C GLN A 236 -10.62 10.39 -16.82
N SER A 237 -9.36 10.61 -17.19
CA SER A 237 -8.79 10.08 -18.42
C SER A 237 -8.76 8.55 -18.44
N PRO A 238 -8.84 7.93 -19.62
CA PRO A 238 -8.63 6.49 -19.77
C PRO A 238 -7.30 6.00 -19.17
N LEU A 239 -6.23 6.78 -19.23
CA LEU A 239 -4.92 6.43 -18.65
C LEU A 239 -4.97 6.31 -17.12
N ILE A 240 -5.59 7.28 -16.43
CA ILE A 240 -5.69 7.24 -14.96
C ILE A 240 -6.66 6.13 -14.51
N ARG A 241 -7.74 5.90 -15.26
CA ARG A 241 -8.64 4.76 -15.04
C ARG A 241 -7.94 3.43 -15.21
N PHE A 242 -7.03 3.30 -16.20
CA PHE A 242 -6.23 2.09 -16.35
C PHE A 242 -5.42 1.77 -15.08
N ILE A 243 -4.74 2.76 -14.49
CA ILE A 243 -3.97 2.58 -13.23
C ILE A 243 -4.88 2.11 -12.09
N ARG A 244 -6.05 2.73 -11.95
CA ARG A 244 -6.97 2.48 -10.83
C ARG A 244 -7.75 1.17 -10.97
N ASP A 245 -8.30 0.94 -12.16
CA ASP A 245 -9.26 -0.13 -12.43
C ASP A 245 -8.55 -1.40 -12.93
N GLY A 246 -7.26 -1.30 -13.26
CA GLY A 246 -6.40 -2.39 -13.70
C GLY A 246 -6.71 -2.94 -15.08
N LYS A 247 -7.63 -2.30 -15.82
CA LYS A 247 -8.07 -2.70 -17.15
C LYS A 247 -8.41 -1.48 -17.98
N LEU A 248 -8.11 -1.55 -19.27
CA LEU A 248 -8.44 -0.52 -20.25
C LEU A 248 -8.80 -1.21 -21.56
N ASP A 249 -9.95 -0.83 -22.12
CA ASP A 249 -10.31 -1.15 -23.50
C ASP A 249 -10.02 0.07 -24.35
N THR A 250 -9.18 -0.08 -25.38
CA THR A 250 -8.83 1.00 -26.29
C THR A 250 -9.73 1.08 -27.51
N ASN A 251 -10.73 0.21 -27.63
CA ASN A 251 -11.64 0.22 -28.78
C ASN A 251 -12.35 1.59 -28.91
N GLY A 252 -12.33 2.14 -30.13
CA GLY A 252 -12.92 3.45 -30.44
C GLY A 252 -12.11 4.66 -29.95
N LEU A 253 -11.09 4.48 -29.09
CA LEU A 253 -10.27 5.59 -28.60
C LEU A 253 -9.26 6.04 -29.67
N ARG A 254 -8.96 7.34 -29.67
CA ARG A 254 -7.79 7.91 -30.35
C ARG A 254 -6.64 8.11 -29.37
N TYR A 255 -5.43 8.21 -29.89
CA TYR A 255 -4.24 8.44 -29.06
C TYR A 255 -4.38 9.67 -28.15
N GLY A 256 -4.99 10.75 -28.65
CA GLY A 256 -5.15 11.98 -27.89
C GLY A 256 -6.24 11.92 -26.80
N ASP A 257 -7.15 10.95 -26.85
CA ASP A 257 -8.22 10.80 -25.86
C ASP A 257 -7.69 10.22 -24.53
N LEU A 258 -6.51 9.60 -24.55
CA LEU A 258 -6.05 8.76 -23.45
C LEU A 258 -5.66 9.56 -22.20
N SER A 259 -5.08 10.75 -22.38
CA SER A 259 -4.61 11.61 -21.28
C SER A 259 -5.71 12.52 -20.72
N GLY A 260 -6.80 12.72 -21.46
CA GLY A 260 -7.86 13.67 -21.08
C GLY A 260 -7.44 15.14 -21.10
N GLN A 261 -6.25 15.47 -21.61
CA GLN A 261 -5.80 16.86 -21.79
C GLN A 261 -6.54 17.49 -22.97
N ASP A 262 -7.04 18.71 -22.80
CA ASP A 262 -7.94 19.37 -23.76
C ASP A 262 -7.36 19.44 -25.19
N ASP A 263 -6.06 19.74 -25.32
CA ASP A 263 -5.35 19.81 -26.61
C ASP A 263 -5.21 18.46 -27.35
N GLY A 264 -5.45 17.36 -26.63
CA GLY A 264 -5.36 15.99 -27.13
C GLY A 264 -6.70 15.42 -27.60
N ILE A 265 -7.82 15.84 -27.01
CA ILE A 265 -9.12 15.19 -27.22
C ILE A 265 -9.51 15.19 -28.71
N GLY A 266 -9.88 14.01 -29.22
CA GLY A 266 -10.24 13.79 -30.63
C GLY A 266 -9.06 13.81 -31.61
N ARG A 267 -7.82 13.99 -31.14
CA ARG A 267 -6.61 14.06 -31.99
C ARG A 267 -5.88 12.72 -32.06
N GLY A 268 -5.04 12.58 -33.08
CA GLY A 268 -4.23 11.38 -33.30
C GLY A 268 -4.98 10.25 -34.00
N LYS A 269 -4.29 9.12 -34.14
CA LYS A 269 -4.83 7.91 -34.78
C LYS A 269 -5.72 7.15 -33.81
N HIS A 270 -6.61 6.33 -34.35
CA HIS A 270 -7.30 5.31 -33.56
C HIS A 270 -6.32 4.23 -33.11
N PHE A 271 -6.54 3.69 -31.91
CA PHE A 271 -5.75 2.57 -31.42
C PHE A 271 -5.97 1.33 -32.29
N SER A 272 -4.86 0.72 -32.68
CA SER A 272 -4.82 -0.59 -33.32
C SER A 272 -4.18 -1.63 -32.40
N ILE A 273 -4.38 -2.91 -32.70
CA ILE A 273 -3.77 -4.02 -31.94
C ILE A 273 -2.23 -3.93 -31.97
N ALA A 274 -1.66 -3.47 -33.09
CA ALA A 274 -0.22 -3.30 -33.24
C ALA A 274 0.36 -2.28 -32.26
N ASP A 275 -0.41 -1.24 -31.89
CA ASP A 275 0.04 -0.20 -30.95
C ASP A 275 0.10 -0.71 -29.50
N LEU A 276 -0.61 -1.81 -29.20
CA LEU A 276 -0.61 -2.46 -27.89
C LEU A 276 0.44 -3.56 -27.78
N ASN A 277 1.04 -3.98 -28.89
CA ASN A 277 2.06 -5.02 -28.89
C ASN A 277 3.43 -4.43 -28.55
N LEU A 278 3.93 -4.74 -27.35
CA LEU A 278 5.27 -4.36 -26.90
C LEU A 278 6.12 -5.62 -26.87
N LYS A 279 7.23 -5.65 -27.62
CA LYS A 279 8.10 -6.83 -27.64
C LYS A 279 8.59 -7.14 -26.23
N GLY A 280 8.32 -8.35 -25.74
CA GLY A 280 8.69 -8.76 -24.39
C GLY A 280 7.69 -8.39 -23.30
N ILE A 281 6.59 -7.67 -23.58
CA ILE A 281 5.54 -7.31 -22.61
C ILE A 281 4.16 -7.67 -23.17
N ASN A 282 3.46 -8.58 -22.50
CA ASN A 282 2.12 -9.02 -22.92
C ASN A 282 1.02 -8.01 -22.58
N LEU A 283 -0.22 -8.26 -23.03
CA LEU A 283 -1.38 -7.39 -22.79
C LEU A 283 -1.78 -7.30 -21.31
N GLU A 284 -1.36 -8.24 -20.46
CA GLU A 284 -1.52 -8.19 -19.01
C GLU A 284 -0.42 -7.38 -18.30
N THR A 285 0.41 -6.68 -19.08
CA THR A 285 1.47 -5.80 -18.60
C THR A 285 2.50 -6.56 -17.75
N LYS A 286 2.92 -7.73 -18.25
CA LYS A 286 3.96 -8.57 -17.66
C LYS A 286 5.02 -8.87 -18.69
N PHE A 287 6.26 -9.02 -18.23
CA PHE A 287 7.31 -9.52 -19.10
C PHE A 287 6.97 -10.95 -19.54
N THR A 288 7.07 -11.22 -20.84
CA THR A 288 7.03 -12.58 -21.37
C THR A 288 8.37 -13.22 -21.09
N GLU A 289 8.39 -14.36 -20.38
CA GLU A 289 9.62 -15.14 -20.24
C GLU A 289 10.10 -15.55 -21.64
N PHE A 290 11.34 -15.22 -21.97
CA PHE A 290 12.02 -15.84 -23.12
C PHE A 290 12.36 -17.27 -22.71
N ASP A 291 11.35 -18.13 -22.65
CA ASP A 291 11.57 -19.57 -22.54
C ASP A 291 11.99 -20.09 -23.91
N SER A 292 13.29 -20.10 -24.14
CA SER A 292 13.91 -20.93 -25.15
C SER A 292 13.78 -22.40 -24.74
N GLU A 293 12.58 -23.01 -24.83
CA GLU A 293 12.43 -24.48 -24.92
C GLU A 293 11.02 -25.05 -25.16
N THR A 294 9.94 -24.26 -25.20
CA THR A 294 8.57 -24.82 -25.39
C THR A 294 7.83 -24.19 -26.58
N ALA A 295 8.50 -24.12 -27.73
CA ALA A 295 7.87 -23.84 -29.02
C ALA A 295 7.76 -25.12 -29.87
N LYS A 296 7.17 -26.18 -29.33
CA LYS A 296 6.58 -27.26 -30.12
C LYS A 296 5.27 -27.70 -29.46
N GLU A 297 4.25 -27.76 -30.31
CA GLU A 297 2.94 -28.37 -30.09
C GLU A 297 1.92 -27.56 -29.27
N LYS A 298 1.12 -26.79 -30.02
CA LYS A 298 -0.34 -26.96 -30.06
C LYS A 298 -0.91 -26.12 -31.22
N SER A 299 -0.94 -26.73 -32.39
CA SER A 299 -1.93 -26.41 -33.41
C SER A 299 -3.23 -27.13 -33.06
N ASP A 300 -4.34 -26.50 -33.45
CA ASP A 300 -5.71 -27.02 -33.46
C ASP A 300 -6.59 -26.57 -32.28
N ASP A 301 -7.23 -25.40 -32.46
CA ASP A 301 -8.68 -25.26 -32.21
C ASP A 301 -9.22 -23.98 -32.86
N VAL A 302 -9.85 -24.15 -34.03
CA VAL A 302 -10.55 -23.10 -34.79
C VAL A 302 -11.98 -22.97 -34.26
N LYS A 303 -12.17 -22.41 -33.07
CA LYS A 303 -13.46 -21.92 -32.56
C LYS A 303 -13.28 -20.74 -31.59
N SER A 304 -13.10 -19.51 -32.11
CA SER A 304 -13.57 -18.23 -31.53
C SER A 304 -12.94 -17.00 -32.23
N PHE A 305 -13.17 -16.83 -33.52
CA PHE A 305 -12.58 -15.71 -34.27
C PHE A 305 -13.15 -14.32 -33.90
N THR A 306 -14.29 -14.26 -33.20
CA THR A 306 -14.94 -13.01 -32.76
C THR A 306 -14.58 -12.61 -31.32
N ASP A 307 -14.45 -13.55 -30.39
CA ASP A 307 -13.99 -13.26 -29.01
C ASP A 307 -12.48 -12.95 -28.94
N SER A 308 -11.69 -13.52 -29.85
CA SER A 308 -10.25 -13.24 -29.95
C SER A 308 -9.95 -11.79 -30.36
N PHE A 309 -10.74 -11.18 -31.25
CA PHE A 309 -10.58 -9.77 -31.62
C PHE A 309 -10.96 -8.80 -30.48
N ILE A 310 -11.94 -9.14 -29.65
CA ILE A 310 -12.40 -8.33 -28.52
C ILE A 310 -11.38 -8.35 -27.35
N GLY A 311 -10.60 -9.42 -27.21
CA GLY A 311 -9.51 -9.51 -26.23
C GLY A 311 -8.28 -8.67 -26.59
N LEU A 312 -8.07 -8.40 -27.88
CA LEU A 312 -6.84 -7.77 -28.40
C LEU A 312 -6.82 -6.24 -28.30
N SER A 313 -7.96 -5.58 -28.03
CA SER A 313 -8.03 -4.14 -27.73
C SER A 313 -7.89 -3.82 -26.24
N LYS A 314 -7.73 -4.86 -25.40
CA LYS A 314 -7.75 -4.73 -23.95
C LYS A 314 -6.36 -4.92 -23.37
N VAL A 315 -5.96 -4.01 -22.49
CA VAL A 315 -4.76 -4.15 -21.66
C VAL A 315 -5.16 -4.19 -20.20
N SER A 316 -4.40 -4.93 -19.39
CA SER A 316 -4.66 -5.09 -17.96
C SER A 316 -3.37 -5.10 -17.13
N HIS A 317 -3.50 -4.97 -15.81
CA HIS A 317 -2.44 -5.18 -14.83
C HIS A 317 -3.01 -5.70 -13.51
N ASN A 318 -2.16 -6.28 -12.66
CA ASN A 318 -2.58 -6.98 -11.44
C ASN A 318 -2.42 -6.17 -10.13
N PHE A 319 -2.19 -4.87 -10.21
CA PHE A 319 -2.12 -4.00 -9.04
C PHE A 319 -3.49 -3.44 -8.65
N ASN A 320 -3.80 -3.45 -7.35
CA ASN A 320 -5.00 -2.83 -6.77
C ASN A 320 -4.68 -1.40 -6.30
N PHE A 321 -4.36 -0.51 -7.25
CA PHE A 321 -4.00 0.86 -6.93
C PHE A 321 -5.22 1.70 -6.55
N ARG A 322 -5.05 2.54 -5.53
CA ARG A 322 -5.98 3.62 -5.19
C ARG A 322 -5.22 4.94 -5.24
N SER A 323 -5.86 5.97 -5.78
CA SER A 323 -5.36 7.34 -5.66
C SER A 323 -5.48 7.79 -4.22
N VAL A 324 -4.44 8.44 -3.70
CA VAL A 324 -4.47 9.13 -2.39
C VAL A 324 -5.44 10.31 -2.44
N TYR A 325 -5.44 11.03 -3.56
CA TYR A 325 -6.15 12.30 -3.70
C TYR A 325 -7.50 12.10 -4.39
N PRO A 326 -8.59 12.68 -3.85
CA PRO A 326 -9.80 12.89 -4.63
C PRO A 326 -9.53 13.95 -5.71
N TYR A 327 -10.28 13.90 -6.81
CA TYR A 327 -10.14 14.85 -7.90
C TYR A 327 -11.02 16.10 -7.75
N ARG A 328 -12.00 16.06 -6.83
CA ARG A 328 -12.89 17.17 -6.49
C ARG A 328 -13.01 17.32 -4.98
N ASP A 329 -13.31 18.53 -4.55
CA ASP A 329 -13.67 18.82 -3.17
C ASP A 329 -15.14 18.47 -2.86
N PHE A 330 -15.59 18.76 -1.64
CA PHE A 330 -16.96 18.48 -1.18
C PHE A 330 -18.03 19.32 -1.91
N GLU A 331 -17.65 20.45 -2.50
CA GLU A 331 -18.52 21.32 -3.30
C GLU A 331 -18.48 20.97 -4.79
N GLY A 332 -17.71 19.95 -5.18
CA GLY A 332 -17.56 19.51 -6.56
C GLY A 332 -16.55 20.31 -7.39
N ARG A 333 -15.81 21.25 -6.79
CA ARG A 333 -14.75 22.01 -7.47
C ARG A 333 -13.55 21.11 -7.72
N LYS A 334 -12.90 21.26 -8.89
CA LYS A 334 -11.73 20.45 -9.26
C LYS A 334 -10.51 20.90 -8.46
N PHE A 335 -9.77 19.92 -7.94
CA PHE A 335 -8.41 20.18 -7.44
C PHE A 335 -7.44 20.31 -8.61
N VAL A 336 -6.37 21.06 -8.39
CA VAL A 336 -5.25 21.19 -9.33
C VAL A 336 -3.95 20.83 -8.65
N SER A 337 -3.00 20.33 -9.44
CA SER A 337 -1.61 20.10 -9.02
C SER A 337 -0.62 20.96 -9.78
N THR A 338 -0.97 21.45 -10.97
CA THR A 338 -0.20 22.45 -11.74
C THR A 338 -1.05 23.68 -12.05
N TYR A 339 -0.43 24.85 -12.07
CA TYR A 339 -1.10 26.12 -12.34
C TYR A 339 -0.16 27.13 -13.01
N HIS A 340 -0.37 27.39 -14.29
CA HIS A 340 0.35 28.41 -15.08
C HIS A 340 -0.59 29.03 -16.13
N SER A 341 -0.07 29.91 -17.01
CA SER A 341 -0.91 30.72 -17.92
C SER A 341 -1.80 29.93 -18.89
N GLN A 342 -1.49 28.65 -19.11
CA GLN A 342 -2.17 27.80 -20.10
C GLN A 342 -2.77 26.52 -19.50
N ALA A 343 -2.48 26.20 -18.23
CA ALA A 343 -3.02 24.98 -17.61
C ALA A 343 -3.33 25.18 -16.13
N ALA A 344 -4.45 24.58 -15.72
CA ALA A 344 -4.88 24.45 -14.34
C ALA A 344 -5.48 23.04 -14.19
N SER A 345 -4.60 22.07 -13.94
CA SER A 345 -4.91 20.65 -14.09
C SER A 345 -4.38 19.81 -12.93
N LEU A 346 -5.00 18.65 -12.71
CA LEU A 346 -4.49 17.63 -11.78
C LEU A 346 -3.77 16.55 -12.58
N VAL A 347 -2.45 16.62 -12.62
CA VAL A 347 -1.58 15.72 -13.40
C VAL A 347 -0.60 14.93 -12.52
N ASP A 348 -0.42 15.35 -11.27
CA ASP A 348 0.43 14.68 -10.29
C ASP A 348 -0.39 13.75 -9.39
N TYR A 349 0.14 12.57 -9.14
CA TYR A 349 -0.57 11.55 -8.36
C TYR A 349 0.33 10.83 -7.36
N ILE A 350 -0.31 10.31 -6.31
CA ILE A 350 0.22 9.24 -5.48
C ILE A 350 -0.81 8.11 -5.52
N PHE A 351 -0.44 6.99 -6.12
CA PHE A 351 -1.19 5.74 -6.09
C PHE A 351 -0.54 4.77 -5.12
N TYR A 352 -1.35 4.01 -4.39
CA TYR A 352 -0.87 3.00 -3.45
C TYR A 352 -1.67 1.71 -3.56
N THR A 353 -1.05 0.55 -3.37
CA THR A 353 -1.74 -0.74 -3.37
C THR A 353 -2.50 -0.93 -2.06
N SER A 354 -3.80 -0.65 -2.05
CA SER A 354 -4.60 -0.71 -0.82
C SER A 354 -4.85 -2.16 -0.39
N CYS A 355 -4.51 -2.50 0.85
CA CYS A 355 -4.83 -3.78 1.47
C CYS A 355 -4.96 -3.62 2.99
N ASP A 356 -5.45 -4.64 3.68
CA ASP A 356 -5.70 -4.57 5.13
C ASP A 356 -4.47 -4.25 5.96
N ARG A 357 -3.25 -4.52 5.47
CA ARG A 357 -2.00 -4.19 6.18
C ARG A 357 -1.41 -2.85 5.77
N PHE A 358 -1.76 -2.29 4.61
CA PHE A 358 -1.20 -1.04 4.10
C PHE A 358 -2.30 -0.02 3.81
N GLN A 359 -2.40 0.98 4.69
CA GLN A 359 -3.51 1.92 4.74
C GLN A 359 -3.03 3.37 4.68
N LEU A 360 -3.84 4.22 4.05
CA LEU A 360 -3.65 5.67 4.02
C LEU A 360 -4.19 6.31 5.31
N LEU A 361 -3.32 6.98 6.06
CA LEU A 361 -3.70 7.75 7.24
C LEU A 361 -4.27 9.11 6.88
N GLY A 362 -3.61 9.82 5.97
CA GLY A 362 -4.02 11.17 5.59
C GLY A 362 -3.13 11.76 4.52
N TYR A 363 -3.54 12.91 3.99
CA TYR A 363 -2.83 13.64 2.96
C TYR A 363 -2.95 15.15 3.16
N ARG A 364 -1.99 15.91 2.64
CA ARG A 364 -2.04 17.38 2.66
C ARG A 364 -2.92 17.85 1.51
N LYS A 365 -3.97 18.62 1.80
CA LYS A 365 -4.95 19.06 0.79
C LYS A 365 -4.29 19.78 -0.39
N LEU A 366 -4.84 19.52 -1.57
CA LEU A 366 -4.61 20.31 -2.77
C LEU A 366 -5.54 21.53 -2.76
N LEU A 367 -5.32 22.40 -3.73
CA LEU A 367 -6.05 23.65 -3.90
C LEU A 367 -6.96 23.54 -5.11
N THR A 368 -8.11 24.21 -5.06
CA THR A 368 -8.98 24.35 -6.22
C THR A 368 -8.50 25.48 -7.12
N ASN A 369 -9.00 25.53 -8.36
CA ASN A 369 -8.67 26.61 -9.30
C ASN A 369 -8.94 28.01 -8.70
N ASP A 370 -10.08 28.17 -8.01
CA ASP A 370 -10.46 29.45 -7.36
C ASP A 370 -9.56 29.80 -6.17
N GLN A 371 -9.01 28.79 -5.49
CA GLN A 371 -8.05 29.01 -4.41
C GLN A 371 -6.66 29.35 -4.96
N MET A 372 -6.30 28.81 -6.13
CA MET A 372 -5.06 29.15 -6.81
C MET A 372 -5.05 30.60 -7.29
N SER A 373 -6.18 31.10 -7.82
CA SER A 373 -6.26 32.51 -8.23
C SER A 373 -6.07 33.48 -7.06
N ALA A 374 -6.41 33.07 -5.83
CA ALA A 374 -6.14 33.84 -4.62
C ALA A 374 -4.67 33.84 -4.17
N ILE A 375 -3.85 32.89 -4.64
CA ILE A 375 -2.40 32.82 -4.36
C ILE A 375 -1.60 33.52 -5.47
N GLY A 376 -2.17 33.62 -6.66
CA GLY A 376 -1.55 34.23 -7.83
C GLY A 376 -0.85 33.21 -8.71
N CYS A 377 0.07 33.69 -9.55
CA CYS A 377 0.83 32.87 -10.48
C CYS A 377 1.73 31.85 -9.77
N LEU A 378 2.13 30.80 -10.49
CA LEU A 378 3.23 29.95 -10.10
C LEU A 378 4.28 29.88 -11.23
N PRO A 379 5.58 29.81 -10.90
CA PRO A 379 6.16 30.00 -9.56
C PRO A 379 5.92 31.41 -9.01
N ASN A 380 5.99 31.57 -7.69
CA ASN A 380 5.91 32.89 -7.04
C ASN A 380 6.96 33.06 -5.94
N GLU A 381 6.83 34.14 -5.16
CA GLU A 381 7.78 34.48 -4.10
C GLU A 381 7.82 33.45 -2.96
N TYR A 382 6.76 32.64 -2.81
CA TYR A 382 6.67 31.59 -1.80
C TYR A 382 6.86 30.19 -2.37
N LEU A 383 6.16 29.83 -3.46
CA LEU A 383 6.17 28.51 -4.08
C LEU A 383 7.14 28.49 -5.27
N GLY A 384 8.11 27.57 -5.22
CA GLY A 384 9.24 27.56 -6.18
C GLY A 384 9.01 26.80 -7.49
N SER A 385 7.84 26.22 -7.70
CA SER A 385 7.45 25.44 -8.89
C SER A 385 6.07 25.86 -9.35
N ASP A 386 5.75 25.59 -10.62
CA ASP A 386 4.40 25.65 -11.18
C ASP A 386 3.51 24.48 -10.75
N HIS A 387 4.09 23.47 -10.10
CA HIS A 387 3.35 22.39 -9.45
C HIS A 387 3.26 22.58 -7.93
N LEU A 388 2.25 21.95 -7.31
CA LEU A 388 2.09 21.80 -5.88
C LEU A 388 2.64 20.45 -5.42
N SER A 389 3.43 20.45 -4.35
CA SER A 389 3.94 19.21 -3.75
C SER A 389 2.82 18.33 -3.14
N LEU A 390 2.65 17.09 -3.59
CA LEU A 390 1.70 16.14 -3.00
C LEU A 390 2.35 15.45 -1.80
N ASN A 391 1.60 15.29 -0.69
CA ASN A 391 2.11 14.73 0.57
C ASN A 391 1.09 13.75 1.19
N ALA A 392 1.54 12.54 1.49
CA ALA A 392 0.71 11.49 2.08
C ALA A 392 1.39 10.83 3.29
N ARG A 393 0.58 10.34 4.23
CA ARG A 393 1.01 9.53 5.38
C ARG A 393 0.33 8.17 5.32
N PHE A 394 1.11 7.12 5.53
CA PHE A 394 0.67 5.74 5.48
C PHE A 394 1.01 5.01 6.78
N ALA A 395 0.28 3.93 7.03
CA ALA A 395 0.60 2.96 8.06
C ALA A 395 0.67 1.56 7.44
N ILE A 396 1.76 0.87 7.74
CA ILE A 396 1.86 -0.58 7.62
C ILE A 396 1.58 -1.15 9.00
N HIS A 397 0.47 -1.86 9.14
CA HIS A 397 0.04 -2.42 10.40
C HIS A 397 -0.22 -3.91 10.29
N TRP A 398 0.10 -4.62 11.37
CA TRP A 398 -0.21 -6.03 11.51
C TRP A 398 -1.58 -6.15 12.12
N SER A 399 -2.55 -6.49 11.28
CA SER A 399 -3.89 -6.80 11.76
C SER A 399 -4.24 -8.25 11.48
N ASP A 400 -4.29 -9.03 12.55
CA ASP A 400 -4.78 -10.41 12.51
C ASP A 400 -6.31 -10.44 12.62
N TYR A 401 -7.01 -9.60 11.86
CA TYR A 401 -8.48 -9.52 11.90
C TYR A 401 -9.14 -10.86 11.58
N THR A 402 -8.54 -11.68 10.71
CA THR A 402 -9.04 -13.03 10.40
C THR A 402 -8.95 -13.95 11.62
N THR A 403 -7.81 -13.97 12.31
CA THR A 403 -7.64 -14.80 13.50
C THR A 403 -8.52 -14.30 14.64
N ARG A 404 -8.60 -12.97 14.84
CA ARG A 404 -9.48 -12.35 15.84
C ARG A 404 -10.96 -12.61 15.53
N GLY A 405 -11.36 -12.48 14.27
CA GLY A 405 -12.72 -12.72 13.80
C GLY A 405 -13.12 -14.19 13.92
N GLY A 406 -12.22 -15.10 13.57
CA GLY A 406 -12.42 -16.54 13.77
C GLY A 406 -12.59 -16.91 15.25
N LEU A 407 -11.74 -16.37 16.13
CA LEU A 407 -11.86 -16.58 17.57
C LEU A 407 -13.13 -15.96 18.16
N ALA A 408 -13.52 -14.75 17.71
CA ALA A 408 -14.75 -14.11 18.13
C ALA A 408 -15.99 -14.89 17.66
N PHE A 409 -15.99 -15.39 16.42
CA PHE A 409 -17.04 -16.27 15.91
C PHE A 409 -17.17 -17.54 16.76
N LEU A 410 -16.05 -18.19 17.06
CA LEU A 410 -16.02 -19.38 17.91
C LEU A 410 -16.55 -19.09 19.32
N SER A 411 -16.16 -17.95 19.91
CA SER A 411 -16.71 -17.46 21.17
C SER A 411 -18.24 -17.31 21.12
N PHE A 412 -18.78 -16.64 20.10
CA PHE A 412 -20.24 -16.46 19.97
C PHE A 412 -20.97 -17.79 19.74
N MET A 413 -20.35 -18.73 19.02
CA MET A 413 -20.89 -20.08 18.86
C MET A 413 -21.03 -20.78 20.21
N HIS A 414 -19.97 -20.78 21.05
CA HIS A 414 -20.04 -21.35 22.40
C HIS A 414 -21.07 -20.65 23.30
N MET A 415 -21.19 -19.32 23.19
CA MET A 415 -22.23 -18.57 23.91
C MET A 415 -23.63 -19.00 23.45
N GLY A 416 -23.85 -19.16 22.15
CA GLY A 416 -25.12 -19.64 21.60
C GLY A 416 -25.45 -21.07 22.06
N THR A 417 -24.45 -21.96 22.12
CA THR A 417 -24.59 -23.31 22.67
C THR A 417 -24.99 -23.26 24.15
N ALA A 418 -24.37 -22.40 24.96
CA ALA A 418 -24.70 -22.24 26.36
C ALA A 418 -26.15 -21.77 26.56
N ILE A 419 -26.58 -20.74 25.81
CA ILE A 419 -27.95 -20.22 25.86
C ILE A 419 -28.96 -21.31 25.51
N ARG A 420 -28.70 -22.11 24.46
CA ARG A 420 -29.59 -23.22 24.09
C ARG A 420 -29.67 -24.29 25.17
N CYS A 421 -28.56 -24.62 25.82
CA CYS A 421 -28.57 -25.60 26.93
C CYS A 421 -29.41 -25.13 28.13
N PHE A 422 -29.57 -23.82 28.31
CA PHE A 422 -30.41 -23.26 29.37
C PHE A 422 -31.89 -23.13 28.99
N LEU A 423 -32.18 -22.81 27.73
CA LEU A 423 -33.54 -22.56 27.26
C LEU A 423 -34.25 -23.83 26.80
N ASP A 424 -33.50 -24.79 26.27
CA ASP A 424 -34.00 -26.02 25.69
C ASP A 424 -33.38 -27.22 26.41
N ALA A 425 -34.15 -27.80 27.32
CA ALA A 425 -33.75 -28.96 28.12
C ALA A 425 -33.57 -30.25 27.29
N GLU A 426 -33.93 -30.21 26.01
CA GLU A 426 -33.80 -31.34 25.08
C GLU A 426 -32.72 -31.14 24.01
N PHE A 427 -32.10 -29.96 23.98
CA PHE A 427 -31.14 -29.59 22.94
C PHE A 427 -29.97 -30.58 22.86
N LEU A 428 -29.33 -30.92 23.99
CA LEU A 428 -28.18 -31.83 23.97
C LEU A 428 -28.60 -33.24 23.58
N ARG A 429 -29.75 -33.72 24.07
CA ARG A 429 -30.27 -35.06 23.79
C ARG A 429 -30.66 -35.25 22.33
N VAL A 430 -31.34 -34.28 21.73
CA VAL A 430 -31.90 -34.41 20.38
C VAL A 430 -30.87 -34.06 19.30
N LYS A 431 -29.92 -33.17 19.60
CA LYS A 431 -29.02 -32.59 18.59
C LYS A 431 -27.57 -32.98 18.74
N VAL A 432 -27.11 -33.46 19.90
CA VAL A 432 -25.67 -33.63 20.16
C VAL A 432 -25.33 -35.05 20.61
N PHE A 433 -26.02 -35.58 21.63
CA PHE A 433 -25.72 -36.88 22.22
C PHE A 433 -26.95 -37.81 22.29
N ASN A 434 -26.77 -39.07 21.91
CA ASN A 434 -27.65 -40.22 22.10
C ASN A 434 -27.65 -40.70 23.57
N ILE A 435 -28.17 -39.88 24.50
CA ILE A 435 -28.21 -40.24 25.92
C ILE A 435 -29.67 -40.48 26.35
N GLU A 436 -29.97 -41.67 26.86
CA GLU A 436 -31.30 -42.06 27.38
C GLU A 436 -31.54 -41.64 28.85
N CYS A 437 -30.77 -40.68 29.39
CA CYS A 437 -30.81 -40.38 30.82
C CYS A 437 -32.07 -39.56 31.20
N ALA A 438 -32.77 -40.01 32.23
CA ALA A 438 -34.00 -39.44 32.74
C ALA A 438 -33.79 -38.04 33.36
N ASN A 439 -34.44 -37.01 32.82
CA ASN A 439 -34.78 -35.70 33.44
C ASN A 439 -33.71 -34.92 34.24
N ASP A 440 -32.44 -35.34 34.26
CA ASP A 440 -31.40 -34.67 35.03
C ASP A 440 -30.84 -33.46 34.27
N LYS A 441 -31.33 -32.29 34.67
CA LYS A 441 -30.89 -30.98 34.15
C LYS A 441 -29.43 -30.66 34.53
N THR A 442 -28.83 -31.40 35.46
CA THR A 442 -27.48 -31.14 35.96
C THR A 442 -26.45 -31.19 34.84
N PHE A 443 -26.52 -32.20 33.96
CA PHE A 443 -25.61 -32.31 32.80
C PHE A 443 -25.72 -31.10 31.85
N HIS A 444 -26.96 -30.67 31.56
CA HIS A 444 -27.21 -29.50 30.72
C HIS A 444 -26.61 -28.22 31.31
N HIS A 445 -26.80 -28.00 32.62
CA HIS A 445 -26.25 -26.83 33.31
C HIS A 445 -24.71 -26.84 33.37
N ILE A 446 -24.10 -28.01 33.61
CA ILE A 446 -22.64 -28.14 33.63
C ILE A 446 -22.07 -27.85 32.24
N TYR A 447 -22.65 -28.42 31.18
CA TYR A 447 -22.20 -28.19 29.82
C TYR A 447 -22.42 -26.73 29.36
N ALA A 448 -23.52 -26.10 29.82
CA ALA A 448 -23.75 -24.68 29.63
C ALA A 448 -22.66 -23.82 30.28
N MET A 449 -22.31 -24.10 31.54
CA MET A 449 -21.23 -23.38 32.25
C MET A 449 -19.88 -23.53 31.57
N TYR A 450 -19.54 -24.76 31.18
CA TYR A 450 -18.32 -25.02 30.43
C TYR A 450 -18.26 -24.23 29.11
N SER A 451 -19.39 -24.17 28.38
CA SER A 451 -19.49 -23.42 27.14
C SER A 451 -19.33 -21.91 27.35
N ILE A 452 -19.87 -21.34 28.43
CA ILE A 452 -19.67 -19.92 28.79
C ILE A 452 -18.19 -19.65 29.08
N LEU A 453 -17.54 -20.52 29.87
CA LEU A 453 -16.13 -20.34 30.22
C LEU A 453 -15.23 -20.37 28.98
N ASN A 454 -15.50 -21.30 28.05
CA ASN A 454 -14.84 -21.34 26.74
C ASN A 454 -15.10 -20.08 25.93
N ALA A 455 -16.35 -19.59 25.88
CA ALA A 455 -16.67 -18.36 25.17
C ALA A 455 -15.87 -17.16 25.72
N LEU A 456 -15.83 -17.00 27.04
CA LEU A 456 -15.06 -15.92 27.68
C LEU A 456 -13.56 -16.03 27.41
N LEU A 457 -12.98 -17.24 27.51
CA LEU A 457 -11.57 -17.47 27.20
C LEU A 457 -11.25 -17.14 25.74
N LEU A 458 -12.09 -17.57 24.80
CA LEU A 458 -11.94 -17.31 23.37
C LEU A 458 -12.10 -15.83 23.03
N MET A 459 -13.07 -15.14 23.63
CA MET A 459 -13.25 -13.69 23.47
C MET A 459 -12.05 -12.92 23.99
N GLN A 460 -11.58 -13.27 25.19
CA GLN A 460 -10.39 -12.64 25.78
C GLN A 460 -9.15 -12.91 24.91
N SER A 461 -9.01 -14.13 24.38
CA SER A 461 -7.92 -14.50 23.46
C SER A 461 -8.02 -13.78 22.11
N ALA A 462 -9.22 -13.49 21.62
CA ALA A 462 -9.42 -12.68 20.41
C ALA A 462 -8.95 -11.24 20.64
N ILE A 463 -9.23 -10.67 21.82
CA ILE A 463 -8.81 -9.31 22.18
C ILE A 463 -7.28 -9.26 22.41
N TYR A 464 -6.73 -10.24 23.13
CA TYR A 464 -5.33 -10.32 23.56
C TYR A 464 -4.53 -11.42 22.85
N LEU A 465 -4.72 -11.53 21.53
CA LEU A 465 -4.15 -12.61 20.69
C LEU A 465 -2.63 -12.82 20.83
N TYR A 466 -1.90 -11.76 21.17
CA TYR A 466 -0.43 -11.77 21.28
C TYR A 466 0.10 -12.08 22.69
N VAL A 467 -0.77 -12.29 23.67
CA VAL A 467 -0.36 -12.64 25.05
C VAL A 467 -0.08 -14.14 25.12
N TYR A 468 1.20 -14.51 25.10
CA TYR A 468 1.67 -15.89 24.98
C TYR A 468 1.00 -16.90 25.96
N PRO A 469 0.86 -16.61 27.27
CA PRO A 469 0.18 -17.53 28.19
C PRO A 469 -1.30 -17.75 27.84
N LEU A 470 -1.99 -16.70 27.42
CA LEU A 470 -3.42 -16.74 27.09
C LEU A 470 -3.65 -17.54 25.80
N THR A 471 -2.80 -17.35 24.79
CA THR A 471 -2.88 -18.11 23.54
C THR A 471 -2.64 -19.61 23.77
N ARG A 472 -1.70 -19.99 24.66
CA ARG A 472 -1.48 -21.39 25.03
C ARG A 472 -2.66 -21.99 25.79
N LEU A 473 -3.25 -21.23 26.72
CA LEU A 473 -4.44 -21.65 27.45
C LEU A 473 -5.61 -21.89 26.50
N MET A 474 -5.81 -21.01 25.51
CA MET A 474 -6.83 -21.15 24.48
C MET A 474 -6.60 -22.38 23.58
N ILE A 475 -5.37 -22.60 23.09
CA ILE A 475 -5.00 -23.81 22.34
C ILE A 475 -5.31 -25.07 23.17
N GLY A 476 -4.91 -25.08 24.44
CA GLY A 476 -5.21 -26.17 25.36
C GLY A 476 -6.71 -26.41 25.52
N SER A 477 -7.51 -25.34 25.66
CA SER A 477 -8.96 -25.46 25.79
C SER A 477 -9.63 -26.07 24.56
N ILE A 478 -9.20 -25.66 23.35
CA ILE A 478 -9.73 -26.22 22.09
C ILE A 478 -9.31 -27.69 21.95
N ILE A 479 -8.09 -28.06 22.34
CA ILE A 479 -7.63 -29.47 22.32
C ILE A 479 -8.47 -30.32 23.28
N VAL A 480 -8.73 -29.85 24.50
CA VAL A 480 -9.58 -30.55 25.48
C VAL A 480 -11.00 -30.71 24.93
N TYR A 481 -11.55 -29.65 24.31
CA TYR A 481 -12.86 -29.68 23.69
C TYR A 481 -12.94 -30.76 22.58
N LEU A 482 -11.99 -30.77 21.65
CA LEU A 482 -11.95 -31.77 20.58
C LEU A 482 -11.73 -33.19 21.13
N GLY A 483 -10.89 -33.35 22.15
CA GLY A 483 -10.65 -34.62 22.83
C GLY A 483 -11.92 -35.20 23.45
N PHE A 484 -12.72 -34.35 24.10
CA PHE A 484 -14.02 -34.74 24.66
C PHE A 484 -14.98 -35.25 23.57
N PHE A 485 -15.13 -34.54 22.44
CA PHE A 485 -15.99 -35.02 21.35
C PHE A 485 -15.48 -36.31 20.70
N LEU A 486 -14.16 -36.48 20.58
CA LEU A 486 -13.56 -37.73 20.08
C LEU A 486 -13.82 -38.89 21.04
N SER A 487 -13.71 -38.69 22.37
CA SER A 487 -13.99 -39.75 23.35
C SER A 487 -15.46 -40.14 23.33
N GLU A 488 -16.37 -39.17 23.32
CA GLU A 488 -17.82 -39.43 23.23
C GLU A 488 -18.16 -40.20 21.94
N ARG A 489 -17.50 -39.88 20.82
CA ARG A 489 -17.74 -40.58 19.56
C ARG A 489 -17.17 -41.99 19.51
N PHE A 490 -15.91 -42.19 19.86
CA PHE A 490 -15.19 -43.45 19.61
C PHE A 490 -15.16 -44.39 20.80
N HIS A 491 -15.17 -43.86 22.02
CA HIS A 491 -15.13 -44.67 23.23
C HIS A 491 -16.55 -44.95 23.76
N PHE A 492 -17.36 -43.90 23.90
CA PHE A 492 -18.70 -44.02 24.49
C PHE A 492 -19.83 -44.22 23.46
N ASN A 493 -19.56 -44.00 22.17
CA ASN A 493 -20.55 -44.07 21.07
C ASN A 493 -21.84 -43.26 21.33
N SER A 494 -21.73 -42.20 22.13
CA SER A 494 -22.83 -41.40 22.64
C SER A 494 -23.18 -40.20 21.75
N MET A 495 -22.42 -39.93 20.67
CA MET A 495 -22.59 -38.73 19.85
C MET A 495 -23.32 -39.01 18.52
N HIS A 496 -24.28 -38.14 18.16
CA HIS A 496 -24.93 -38.20 16.84
C HIS A 496 -23.96 -37.85 15.70
N THR A 497 -24.12 -38.49 14.55
CA THR A 497 -23.34 -38.23 13.32
C THR A 497 -24.00 -37.22 12.38
N HIS A 498 -25.01 -36.49 12.84
CA HIS A 498 -25.68 -35.46 12.04
C HIS A 498 -24.85 -34.18 11.94
N GLY A 499 -25.09 -33.39 10.88
CA GLY A 499 -24.31 -32.17 10.61
C GLY A 499 -24.35 -31.12 11.72
N SER A 500 -25.42 -31.07 12.53
CA SER A 500 -25.51 -30.14 13.67
C SER A 500 -24.59 -30.49 14.84
N SER A 501 -24.28 -31.78 15.03
CA SER A 501 -23.38 -32.29 16.08
C SER A 501 -21.91 -32.19 15.65
N LEU A 502 -21.64 -32.42 14.35
CA LEU A 502 -20.30 -32.35 13.76
C LEU A 502 -19.82 -30.91 13.52
N PHE A 503 -20.73 -29.95 13.29
CA PHE A 503 -20.35 -28.57 12.96
C PHE A 503 -19.46 -27.90 14.02
N PRO A 504 -19.76 -27.92 15.33
CA PRO A 504 -18.89 -27.36 16.35
C PRO A 504 -17.50 -28.02 16.38
N PHE A 505 -17.43 -29.33 16.17
CA PHE A 505 -16.18 -30.08 16.12
C PHE A 505 -15.30 -29.65 14.94
N VAL A 506 -15.87 -29.59 13.73
CA VAL A 506 -15.15 -29.20 12.51
C VAL A 506 -14.63 -27.76 12.59
N VAL A 507 -15.47 -26.82 13.04
CA VAL A 507 -15.08 -25.40 13.17
C VAL A 507 -13.95 -25.23 14.19
N ASN A 508 -14.04 -25.87 15.35
CA ASN A 508 -12.98 -25.85 16.35
C ASN A 508 -11.67 -26.46 15.81
N GLY A 509 -11.75 -27.56 15.04
CA GLY A 509 -10.59 -28.19 14.42
C GLY A 509 -9.88 -27.29 13.39
N ILE A 510 -10.63 -26.66 12.49
CA ILE A 510 -10.07 -25.72 11.50
C ILE A 510 -9.38 -24.54 12.21
N ILE A 511 -10.04 -23.96 13.22
CA ILE A 511 -9.49 -22.84 13.98
C ILE A 511 -8.26 -23.28 14.79
N LEU A 512 -8.23 -24.49 15.35
CA LEU A 512 -7.05 -25.02 16.04
C LEU A 512 -5.86 -25.12 15.08
N VAL A 513 -6.03 -25.69 13.90
CA VAL A 513 -4.96 -25.79 12.90
C VAL A 513 -4.47 -24.39 12.52
N TRP A 514 -5.39 -23.45 12.27
CA TRP A 514 -5.05 -22.07 11.94
C TRP A 514 -4.30 -21.37 13.08
N VAL A 515 -4.75 -21.52 14.32
CA VAL A 515 -4.12 -20.92 15.50
C VAL A 515 -2.79 -21.60 15.82
N VAL A 516 -2.63 -22.90 15.63
CA VAL A 516 -1.34 -23.61 15.80
C VAL A 516 -0.34 -23.17 14.74
N PHE A 517 -0.78 -23.00 13.48
CA PHE A 517 0.04 -22.43 12.41
C PHE A 517 0.45 -20.99 12.74
N PHE A 518 -0.55 -20.14 13.02
CA PHE A 518 -0.33 -18.75 13.45
C PHE A 518 0.59 -18.69 14.67
N HIS A 519 0.41 -19.63 15.61
CA HIS A 519 1.20 -19.64 16.82
C HIS A 519 2.61 -20.15 16.46
N TYR A 520 2.80 -21.44 16.27
CA TYR A 520 4.13 -22.06 16.23
C TYR A 520 4.93 -21.84 14.95
N ILE A 521 4.30 -21.50 13.82
CA ILE A 521 4.99 -21.29 12.54
C ILE A 521 5.27 -19.80 12.32
N TRP A 522 4.26 -18.93 12.48
CA TRP A 522 4.44 -17.48 12.29
C TRP A 522 5.07 -16.80 13.52
N LYS A 523 4.98 -17.41 14.71
CA LYS A 523 5.62 -16.98 15.98
C LYS A 523 5.49 -15.48 16.28
N PRO A 524 4.29 -14.87 16.23
CA PRO A 524 4.12 -13.44 16.42
C PRO A 524 4.56 -12.95 17.82
N TRP A 525 4.59 -13.81 18.84
CA TRP A 525 5.13 -13.46 20.17
C TRP A 525 6.66 -13.44 20.24
N ARG A 526 7.39 -14.13 19.35
CA ARG A 526 8.87 -14.09 19.33
C ARG A 526 9.41 -12.77 18.80
N ARG A 527 8.58 -11.94 18.17
CA ARG A 527 8.94 -10.55 17.82
C ARG A 527 8.92 -9.60 19.03
N ASN A 528 8.73 -10.14 20.23
CA ASN A 528 8.56 -9.46 21.51
C ASN A 528 9.58 -9.98 22.54
N ASP A 529 10.88 -9.99 22.20
CA ASP A 529 11.95 -10.49 23.10
C ASP A 529 12.05 -9.72 24.45
N ASN A 530 11.32 -8.61 24.63
CA ASN A 530 11.25 -7.88 25.90
C ASN A 530 10.14 -8.37 26.85
N GLN A 531 9.41 -9.46 26.52
CA GLN A 531 8.35 -9.98 27.40
C GLN A 531 8.91 -10.59 28.71
N LEU A 532 10.18 -11.02 28.68
CA LEU A 532 10.93 -11.45 29.87
C LEU A 532 11.12 -10.31 30.89
N ASP A 533 11.16 -9.05 30.45
CA ASP A 533 11.36 -7.92 31.37
C ASP A 533 10.04 -7.42 31.95
N LEU A 534 8.93 -7.55 31.21
CA LEU A 534 7.59 -7.24 31.73
C LEU A 534 7.12 -8.30 32.75
N GLU A 535 7.40 -9.59 32.52
CA GLU A 535 7.15 -10.63 33.53
C GLU A 535 8.02 -10.43 34.77
N LYS A 536 9.30 -10.05 34.61
CA LYS A 536 10.16 -9.69 35.76
C LYS A 536 9.65 -8.49 36.51
N GLU A 537 9.24 -7.40 35.84
CA GLU A 537 8.69 -6.22 36.49
C GLU A 537 7.39 -6.52 37.24
N VAL A 538 6.50 -7.34 36.66
CA VAL A 538 5.26 -7.75 37.32
C VAL A 538 5.56 -8.65 38.52
N LEU A 539 6.45 -9.63 38.38
CA LEU A 539 6.85 -10.52 39.48
C LEU A 539 7.56 -9.75 40.61
N LEU A 540 8.40 -8.77 40.28
CA LEU A 540 9.06 -7.85 41.23
C LEU A 540 8.04 -6.94 41.93
N LYS A 541 7.05 -6.43 41.20
CA LYS A 541 5.99 -5.55 41.74
C LYS A 541 5.06 -6.26 42.72
N TYR A 542 4.90 -7.58 42.59
CA TYR A 542 4.03 -8.39 43.45
C TYR A 542 4.79 -9.31 44.42
N GLY A 543 6.12 -9.16 44.54
CA GLY A 543 6.93 -9.88 45.52
C GLY A 543 6.99 -11.41 45.32
N LEU A 544 6.71 -11.89 44.10
CA LEU A 544 6.69 -13.33 43.81
C LEU A 544 8.11 -13.83 43.47
N PRO A 545 8.54 -15.00 44.00
CA PRO A 545 9.89 -15.49 43.81
C PRO A 545 10.19 -15.83 42.35
N ILE A 546 11.27 -15.26 41.82
CA ILE A 546 11.77 -15.56 40.47
C ILE A 546 12.52 -16.90 40.53
N ILE A 547 11.88 -17.99 40.13
CA ILE A 547 12.56 -19.27 39.96
C ILE A 547 13.41 -19.18 38.69
N LYS A 548 14.72 -18.99 38.84
CA LYS A 548 15.67 -19.11 37.72
C LYS A 548 15.63 -20.56 37.20
N PRO A 549 15.41 -20.80 35.90
CA PRO A 549 15.66 -22.12 35.33
C PRO A 549 17.15 -22.43 35.47
N GLY A 550 17.46 -23.57 36.09
CA GLY A 550 18.82 -24.01 36.36
C GLY A 550 19.66 -24.06 35.10
N TYR A 551 20.69 -23.23 35.05
CA TYR A 551 21.77 -23.32 34.08
C TYR A 551 22.50 -24.64 34.37
N LYS A 552 22.31 -25.66 33.53
CA LYS A 552 23.19 -26.83 33.53
C LYS A 552 24.58 -26.33 33.15
N SER A 553 25.48 -26.19 34.13
CA SER A 553 26.90 -26.00 33.84
C SER A 553 27.41 -27.26 33.14
N SER A 554 27.77 -27.14 31.87
CA SER A 554 28.63 -28.12 31.21
C SER A 554 30.03 -28.01 31.82
N ARG A 555 30.26 -28.77 32.89
CA ARG A 555 31.58 -29.20 33.30
C ARG A 555 31.73 -30.65 32.83
N LYS A 556 32.55 -30.86 31.81
CA LYS A 556 33.39 -32.04 31.69
C LYS A 556 34.69 -31.58 31.06
N ASP A 557 35.71 -31.62 31.90
CA ASP A 557 37.12 -31.51 31.57
C ASP A 557 37.54 -32.68 30.66
N GLU A 558 38.35 -32.38 29.65
CA GLU A 558 39.62 -33.04 29.34
C GLU A 558 40.52 -32.05 28.58
#